data_AF-A0A2G6IWG4-F1
#
_entry.id   AF-A0A2G6IWG4-F1
#
_cell.length_a   1.000
_cell.length_b   1.000
_cell.length_c   1.000
_cell.angle_alpha   90.00
_cell.angle_beta   90.00
_cell.angle_gamma   90.00
#
_symmetry.space_group_name_H-M   'P 1'
#
loop_
_entity.id
_entity.type
_entity.pdbx_description
1 polymer ?
#
loop_
_entity_poly.entity_id
_entity_poly.type
_entity_poly.pdbx_seq_one_letter_code
_entity_poly.pdbx_strand_id
1 'polypeptide(L)'
;MFRIAIISLLMLGALPAAGRACVAFDGARNRFSNACDAAQYVQYRTVGGGCYLKQPGHMSLQPGESATDPKLGQSCGSDAKWWVQYGWCDLAEWQKGACKVKP
;
A
#
# COMPACT_ATOMS: atom_id res chain seq x y z
N MET A 1 -57.17 4.95 22.01
CA MET A 1 -56.60 3.59 22.16
C MET A 1 -55.40 3.49 21.23
N PHE A 2 -54.21 3.14 21.78
CA PHE A 2 -53.05 2.45 21.17
C PHE A 2 -52.54 2.86 19.76
N ARG A 3 -51.25 2.92 19.41
CA ARG A 3 -49.90 2.88 20.02
C ARG A 3 -48.93 3.16 18.83
N ILE A 4 -47.89 3.96 19.03
CA ILE A 4 -46.46 3.83 18.61
C ILE A 4 -46.22 3.00 17.32
N ALA A 5 -45.55 3.51 16.26
CA ALA A 5 -44.10 3.67 16.28
C ALA A 5 -43.56 4.59 15.17
N ILE A 6 -42.79 5.60 15.58
CA ILE A 6 -41.80 6.28 14.74
C ILE A 6 -40.62 5.31 14.65
N ILE A 7 -40.47 4.64 13.51
CA ILE A 7 -39.25 3.87 13.22
C ILE A 7 -38.27 4.88 12.61
N SER A 8 -37.53 5.55 13.49
CA SER A 8 -36.32 6.28 13.12
C SER A 8 -35.31 5.27 12.60
N LEU A 9 -35.30 5.08 11.28
CA LEU A 9 -34.28 4.31 10.60
C LEU A 9 -32.99 5.13 10.65
N LEU A 10 -32.21 4.93 11.71
CA LEU A 10 -30.80 5.31 11.76
C LEU A 10 -30.11 4.52 10.65
N MET A 11 -29.99 5.15 9.48
CA MET A 11 -28.96 4.84 8.51
C MET A 11 -27.63 5.02 9.26
N LEU A 12 -27.15 3.94 9.87
CA LEU A 12 -25.72 3.79 10.16
C LEU A 12 -25.06 3.83 8.79
N GLY A 13 -24.68 5.05 8.37
CA GLY A 13 -23.71 5.22 7.32
C GLY A 13 -22.52 4.39 7.74
N ALA A 14 -22.26 3.32 7.01
CA ALA A 14 -21.02 2.59 7.10
C ALA A 14 -19.93 3.63 6.82
N LEU A 15 -19.33 4.14 7.90
CA LEU A 15 -18.08 4.87 7.83
C LEU A 15 -17.16 3.98 6.99
N PRO A 16 -16.53 4.49 5.91
CA PRO A 16 -15.56 3.69 5.20
C PRO A 16 -14.57 3.24 6.26
N ALA A 17 -14.44 1.92 6.43
CA ALA A 17 -13.36 1.39 7.24
C ALA A 17 -12.11 2.11 6.72
N ALA A 18 -11.47 2.90 7.58
CA ALA A 18 -10.11 3.33 7.33
C ALA A 18 -9.29 2.05 7.35
N GLY A 19 -9.34 1.32 6.22
CA GLY A 19 -8.70 0.04 6.05
C GLY A 19 -7.25 0.27 6.40
N ARG A 20 -6.78 -0.45 7.42
CA ARG A 20 -5.34 -0.55 7.65
C ARG A 20 -4.69 -0.81 6.30
N ALA A 21 -3.69 -0.01 5.95
CA ALA A 21 -2.95 -0.24 4.72
C ALA A 21 -2.52 -1.72 4.70
N CYS A 22 -3.06 -2.48 3.75
CA CYS A 22 -2.84 -3.92 3.68
C CYS A 22 -1.58 -4.27 2.89
N VAL A 23 -0.97 -3.28 2.23
CA VAL A 23 0.41 -3.34 1.78
C VAL A 23 1.33 -2.69 2.82
N ALA A 24 2.40 -3.36 3.19
CA ALA A 24 3.40 -2.88 4.12
C ALA A 24 4.83 -3.04 3.57
N PHE A 25 5.76 -2.22 4.07
CA PHE A 25 7.18 -2.29 3.75
C PHE A 25 8.01 -2.61 5.01
N ASP A 26 8.80 -3.68 4.96
CA ASP A 26 9.80 -4.06 5.95
C ASP A 26 11.17 -3.54 5.50
N GLY A 27 11.59 -2.40 6.06
CA GLY A 27 12.86 -1.76 5.73
C GLY A 27 14.09 -2.51 6.22
N ALA A 28 13.97 -3.41 7.20
CA ALA A 28 15.10 -4.24 7.65
C ALA A 28 15.41 -5.35 6.63
N ARG A 29 14.38 -5.82 5.91
CA ARG A 29 14.49 -6.90 4.93
C ARG A 29 14.32 -6.43 3.48
N ASN A 30 14.16 -5.12 3.24
CA ASN A 30 13.88 -4.53 1.93
C ASN A 30 12.73 -5.23 1.20
N ARG A 31 11.62 -5.49 1.90
CA ARG A 31 10.54 -6.35 1.42
C ARG A 31 9.18 -5.68 1.53
N PHE A 32 8.39 -5.74 0.46
CA PHE A 32 6.97 -5.43 0.52
C PHE A 32 6.15 -6.68 0.81
N SER A 33 5.02 -6.52 1.50
CA SER A 33 4.06 -7.59 1.77
C SER A 33 2.64 -7.14 1.47
N ASN A 34 1.84 -8.02 0.87
CA ASN A 34 0.43 -7.80 0.60
C ASN A 34 -0.44 -8.69 1.48
N ALA A 35 -1.14 -8.08 2.43
CA ALA A 35 -2.17 -8.71 3.26
C ALA A 35 -3.61 -8.41 2.78
N CYS A 36 -3.76 -7.78 1.61
CA CYS A 36 -5.06 -7.58 0.99
C CYS A 36 -5.57 -8.88 0.37
N ASP A 37 -6.89 -9.03 0.27
CA ASP A 37 -7.51 -10.20 -0.39
C ASP A 37 -7.36 -10.19 -1.92
N ALA A 38 -6.90 -9.06 -2.48
CA ALA A 38 -6.69 -8.87 -3.91
C ALA A 38 -5.23 -8.59 -4.24
N ALA A 39 -4.85 -8.85 -5.49
CA ALA A 39 -3.53 -8.53 -5.99
C ALA A 39 -3.33 -7.01 -6.03
N GLN A 40 -2.19 -6.53 -5.55
CA GLN A 40 -1.89 -5.11 -5.46
C GLN A 40 -0.75 -4.73 -6.39
N TYR A 41 -0.91 -3.62 -7.09
CA TYR A 41 0.18 -2.91 -7.75
C TYR A 41 0.79 -1.90 -6.76
N VAL A 42 2.09 -2.00 -6.53
CA VAL A 42 2.85 -1.12 -5.64
C VAL A 42 3.80 -0.29 -6.48
N GLN A 43 3.85 1.02 -6.22
CA GLN A 43 4.86 1.91 -6.77
C GLN A 43 5.59 2.58 -5.64
N TYR A 44 6.92 2.63 -5.73
CA TYR A 44 7.75 3.13 -4.64
C TYR A 44 8.96 3.91 -5.16
N ARG A 45 9.55 4.70 -4.25
CA ARG A 45 10.79 5.44 -4.46
C ARG A 45 11.57 5.48 -3.15
N THR A 46 12.86 5.22 -3.23
CA THR A 46 13.76 5.41 -2.09
C THR A 46 14.12 6.89 -1.92
N VAL A 47 14.07 7.36 -0.67
CA VAL A 47 14.42 8.73 -0.30
C VAL A 47 15.56 8.72 0.73
N GLY A 48 16.53 9.61 0.54
CA GLY A 48 17.72 9.67 1.38
C GLY A 48 18.75 8.61 1.02
N GLY A 49 19.55 8.21 2.00
CA GLY A 49 20.37 7.00 1.94
C GLY A 49 21.55 6.98 0.98
N GLY A 50 21.87 8.07 0.28
CA GLY A 50 23.07 8.30 -0.56
C GLY A 50 23.31 7.26 -1.67
N CYS A 51 23.60 6.04 -1.25
CA CYS A 51 23.84 4.82 -1.96
C CYS A 51 22.59 3.99 -2.31
N TYR A 52 21.40 4.32 -1.81
CA TYR A 52 20.21 3.63 -2.31
C TYR A 52 19.94 4.01 -3.76
N LEU A 53 19.52 3.04 -4.57
CA LEU A 53 19.07 3.31 -5.93
C LEU A 53 17.81 4.20 -5.85
N LYS A 54 17.97 5.49 -6.13
CA LYS A 54 16.89 6.50 -6.08
C LYS A 54 15.89 6.37 -7.23
N GLN A 55 15.94 5.27 -7.96
CA GLN A 55 15.07 5.03 -9.10
C GLN A 55 13.68 4.61 -8.60
N PRO A 56 12.61 5.14 -9.22
CA PRO A 56 11.28 4.63 -8.94
C PRO A 56 11.20 3.17 -9.36
N GLY A 57 10.62 2.35 -8.49
CA GLY A 57 10.34 0.94 -8.74
C GLY A 57 8.84 0.67 -8.68
N HIS A 58 8.47 -0.49 -9.18
CA HIS A 58 7.11 -0.99 -9.08
C HIS A 58 7.10 -2.50 -9.06
N MET A 59 6.09 -3.08 -8.42
CA MET A 59 5.87 -4.51 -8.40
C MET A 59 4.40 -4.83 -8.23
N SER A 60 4.01 -6.03 -8.63
CA SER A 60 2.70 -6.59 -8.32
C SER A 60 2.86 -7.66 -7.25
N LEU A 61 1.97 -7.66 -6.27
CA LEU A 61 1.94 -8.62 -5.17
C LEU A 61 0.61 -9.36 -5.18
N GLN A 62 0.62 -10.67 -5.29
CA GLN A 62 -0.56 -11.52 -5.08
C GLN A 62 -1.04 -11.44 -3.63
N PRO A 63 -2.28 -11.83 -3.33
CA PRO A 63 -2.77 -11.94 -1.96
C PRO A 63 -1.84 -12.82 -1.11
N GLY A 64 -1.40 -12.29 0.04
CA GLY A 64 -0.46 -12.98 0.94
C GLY A 64 1.00 -12.96 0.50
N GLU A 65 1.32 -12.42 -0.67
CA GLU A 65 2.70 -12.43 -1.20
C GLU A 65 3.60 -11.44 -0.46
N SER A 66 4.89 -11.76 -0.38
CA SER A 66 5.92 -10.81 -0.03
C SER A 66 7.08 -10.89 -1.03
N ALA A 67 7.53 -9.76 -1.54
CA ALA A 67 8.59 -9.70 -2.54
C ALA A 67 9.59 -8.57 -2.25
N THR A 68 10.82 -8.75 -2.75
CA THR A 68 11.86 -7.72 -2.78
C THR A 68 12.11 -7.35 -4.23
N ASP A 69 12.54 -6.11 -4.47
CA ASP A 69 13.01 -5.66 -5.78
C ASP A 69 14.49 -5.26 -5.61
N PRO A 70 15.40 -5.70 -6.50
CA PRO A 70 16.80 -5.28 -6.48
C PRO A 70 17.02 -3.75 -6.40
N LYS A 71 16.07 -2.94 -6.87
CA LYS A 71 16.09 -1.46 -6.80
C LYS A 71 15.88 -0.93 -5.37
N LEU A 72 15.45 -1.76 -4.42
CA LEU A 72 15.46 -1.44 -2.99
C LEU A 72 16.86 -1.66 -2.37
N GLY A 73 17.79 -2.24 -3.12
CA GLY A 73 19.16 -2.46 -2.70
C GLY A 73 20.00 -1.18 -2.67
N GLN A 74 21.06 -1.23 -1.87
CA GLN A 74 22.11 -0.21 -1.84
C GLN A 74 23.19 -0.54 -2.89
N SER A 75 23.67 0.47 -3.61
CA SER A 75 24.82 0.35 -4.52
C SER A 75 26.16 0.52 -3.81
N CYS A 76 26.16 1.05 -2.59
CA CYS A 76 27.30 1.17 -1.69
C CYS A 76 26.83 1.07 -0.24
N GLY A 77 27.62 0.51 0.68
CA GLY A 77 27.22 0.44 2.09
C GLY A 77 27.07 1.84 2.68
N SER A 78 25.85 2.29 2.97
CA SER A 78 25.59 3.61 3.55
C SER A 78 24.88 3.53 4.89
N ASP A 79 25.39 4.28 5.86
CA ASP A 79 24.85 4.49 7.20
C ASP A 79 23.88 5.68 7.29
N ALA A 80 23.55 6.34 6.17
CA ALA A 80 22.66 7.49 6.17
C ALA A 80 21.19 7.08 6.34
N LYS A 81 20.41 7.88 7.09
CA LYS A 81 18.96 7.69 7.22
C LYS A 81 18.31 7.66 5.83
N TRP A 82 17.49 6.64 5.62
CA TRP A 82 16.75 6.42 4.38
C TRP A 82 15.36 5.90 4.72
N TRP A 83 14.42 6.09 3.80
CA TRP A 83 13.09 5.50 3.88
C TRP A 83 12.54 5.26 2.48
N VAL A 84 11.50 4.43 2.39
CA VAL A 84 10.77 4.19 1.14
C VAL A 84 9.45 4.94 1.19
N GLN A 85 9.26 5.81 0.22
CA GLN A 85 7.97 6.39 -0.11
C GLN A 85 7.27 5.43 -1.08
N TYR A 86 6.04 5.04 -0.77
CA TYR A 86 5.29 4.12 -1.61
C TYR A 86 3.79 4.37 -1.53
N GLY A 87 3.13 4.05 -2.63
CA GLY A 87 1.69 3.91 -2.73
C GLY A 87 1.35 2.56 -3.34
N TRP A 88 0.09 2.17 -3.22
CA TRP A 88 -0.40 0.92 -3.78
C TRP A 88 -1.85 1.05 -4.22
N CYS A 89 -2.28 0.13 -5.07
CA CYS A 89 -3.68 -0.02 -5.45
C CYS A 89 -4.00 -1.43 -5.90
N ASP A 90 -5.29 -1.78 -5.93
CA ASP A 90 -5.75 -2.99 -6.59
C ASP A 90 -5.24 -3.03 -8.05
N LEU A 91 -4.62 -4.15 -8.40
CA LEU A 91 -3.98 -4.33 -9.69
C LEU A 91 -4.98 -4.22 -10.85
N ALA A 92 -6.20 -4.76 -10.69
CA ALA A 92 -7.22 -4.72 -11.73
C ALA A 92 -7.79 -3.31 -11.90
N GLU A 93 -7.95 -2.56 -10.80
CA GLU A 93 -8.36 -1.15 -10.86
C GLU A 93 -7.30 -0.24 -11.49
N TRP A 94 -6.02 -0.49 -11.18
CA TRP A 94 -4.90 0.22 -11.80
C TRP A 94 -4.82 -0.05 -13.30
N GLN A 95 -4.95 -1.31 -13.73
CA GLN A 95 -4.95 -1.69 -15.16
C GLN A 95 -6.09 -1.03 -15.95
N LYS A 96 -7.24 -0.84 -15.31
CA LYS A 96 -8.40 -0.15 -15.88
C LYS A 96 -8.27 1.38 -15.83
N GLY A 97 -7.22 1.91 -15.19
CA GLY A 97 -7.00 3.34 -14.98
C GLY A 97 -7.95 3.98 -13.95
N ALA A 98 -8.75 3.17 -13.25
CA ALA A 98 -9.65 3.62 -12.19
C ALA A 98 -8.86 4.06 -10.94
N CYS A 99 -7.64 3.53 -10.79
CA CYS A 99 -6.76 3.87 -9.71
C CYS A 99 -5.40 4.36 -10.18
N LYS A 100 -4.87 5.40 -9.54
CA LYS A 100 -3.56 5.99 -9.84
C LYS A 100 -2.70 5.99 -8.59
N VAL A 101 -1.58 5.28 -8.67
CA VAL A 101 -0.62 5.19 -7.58
C VAL A 101 0.40 6.32 -7.71
N LYS A 102 0.80 6.89 -6.57
CA LYS A 102 1.95 7.77 -6.45
C LYS A 102 2.77 7.32 -5.24
N PRO A 103 4.10 7.19 -5.39
CA PRO A 103 4.99 6.88 -4.28
C PRO A 103 5.08 8.05 -3.29
#